data_AF-A0A379JUA0-F1
#
_entry.id   AF-A0A379JUA0-F1
#
_cell.length_a   1.000
_cell.length_b   1.000
_cell.length_c   1.000
_cell.angle_alpha   90.00
_cell.angle_beta   90.00
_cell.angle_gamma   90.00
#
_symmetry.space_group_name_H-M   'P 1'
#
loop_
_entity.id
_entity.type
_entity.pdbx_description
1 polymer ?
#
loop_
_entity_poly.entity_id
_entity_poly.type
_entity_poly.pdbx_seq_one_letter_code
_entity_poly.pdbx_strand_id
1 'polypeptide(L)'
;MSNRPDRELTPAELEAFGQELDALRQRSLADLGEADARYIRRVRGVVRLCCWSGRTLLMLGWFPPTWLLGTFLLGLGKILENMELGRNVMHGQYDWMNDPEFAGRQYEWGIVGPADFWRHTHNHVHHTDTNVLGMDDDVGYGVVRLFPEQRWKPF
;
A
#
# COMPACT_ATOMS: atom_id res chain seq x y z
N MET A 1 -19.94 31.50 1.98
CA MET A 1 -20.58 30.48 1.12
C MET A 1 -19.78 30.41 -0.16
N SER A 2 -19.22 29.24 -0.48
CA SER A 2 -18.35 29.04 -1.63
C SER A 2 -19.18 29.15 -2.92
N ASN A 3 -18.89 30.13 -3.77
CA ASN A 3 -19.54 30.32 -5.06
C ASN A 3 -18.93 29.35 -6.08
N ARG A 4 -19.07 28.04 -5.85
CA ARG A 4 -18.68 27.03 -6.82
C ARG A 4 -19.85 26.83 -7.81
N PRO A 5 -19.61 26.91 -9.12
CA PRO A 5 -20.64 26.67 -10.12
C PRO A 5 -20.85 25.16 -10.26
N ASP A 6 -21.51 24.57 -9.27
CA ASP A 6 -21.84 23.15 -9.25
C ASP A 6 -23.14 22.96 -10.06
N ARG A 7 -23.10 22.17 -11.13
CA ARG A 7 -24.27 21.80 -11.93
C ARG A 7 -24.44 20.29 -11.94
N GLU A 8 -25.67 19.82 -11.77
CA GLU A 8 -26.01 18.41 -11.95
C GLU A 8 -25.81 17.97 -13.41
N LEU A 9 -25.16 16.81 -13.59
CA LEU A 9 -24.99 16.19 -14.89
C LEU A 9 -26.33 15.63 -15.39
N THR A 10 -26.60 15.79 -16.68
CA THR A 10 -27.74 15.11 -17.32
C THR A 10 -27.49 13.60 -17.39
N PRO A 11 -28.53 12.76 -17.54
CA PRO A 11 -28.35 11.32 -17.69
C PRO A 11 -27.40 10.93 -18.82
N ALA A 12 -27.41 11.67 -19.94
CA ALA A 12 -26.52 11.43 -21.07
C ALA A 12 -25.05 11.79 -20.76
N GLU A 13 -24.81 12.88 -20.03
CA GLU A 13 -23.45 13.26 -19.59
C GLU A 13 -22.89 12.27 -18.57
N LEU A 14 -23.73 11.78 -17.66
CA LEU A 14 -23.34 10.77 -16.67
C LEU A 14 -22.97 9.45 -17.35
N GLU A 15 -23.76 9.02 -18.33
CA GLU A 15 -23.48 7.82 -19.12
C GLU A 15 -22.18 7.97 -19.93
N ALA A 16 -21.99 9.11 -20.60
CA ALA A 16 -20.76 9.39 -21.34
C ALA A 16 -19.52 9.36 -20.42
N PHE A 17 -19.63 9.96 -19.22
CA PHE A 17 -18.57 9.91 -18.22
C PHE A 17 -18.26 8.48 -17.77
N GLY A 18 -19.29 7.66 -17.53
CA GLY A 18 -19.11 6.23 -17.22
C GLY A 18 -18.35 5.49 -18.32
N GLN A 19 -18.72 5.71 -19.58
CA GLN A 19 -18.04 5.12 -20.74
C GLN A 19 -16.58 5.55 -20.85
N GLU A 20 -16.26 6.81 -20.54
CA GLU A 20 -14.88 7.30 -20.50
C GLU A 20 -14.05 6.61 -19.42
N LEU A 21 -14.62 6.42 -18.22
CA LEU A 21 -13.97 5.70 -17.11
C LEU A 21 -13.73 4.23 -17.46
N ASP A 22 -14.72 3.56 -18.07
CA ASP A 22 -14.58 2.18 -18.50
C ASP A 22 -13.53 2.04 -19.60
N ALA A 23 -13.51 2.96 -20.57
CA ALA A 23 -12.50 2.98 -21.61
C ALA A 23 -11.09 3.21 -21.02
N LEU A 24 -10.95 4.08 -20.00
CA LEU A 24 -9.69 4.26 -19.28
C LEU A 24 -9.26 2.97 -18.57
N ARG A 25 -10.18 2.34 -17.83
CA ARG A 25 -9.92 1.07 -17.14
C ARG A 25 -9.46 0.00 -18.13
N GLN A 26 -10.14 -0.14 -19.26
CA GLN A 26 -9.78 -1.11 -20.30
C GLN A 26 -8.39 -0.86 -20.86
N ARG A 27 -8.04 0.39 -21.17
CA ARG A 27 -6.68 0.74 -21.64
C ARG A 27 -5.63 0.41 -20.59
N SER A 28 -5.85 0.77 -19.33
CA SER A 28 -4.90 0.48 -18.26
C SER A 28 -4.73 -1.02 -18.03
N LEU A 29 -5.81 -1.81 -18.03
CA LEU A 29 -5.73 -3.27 -17.90
C LEU A 29 -5.07 -3.94 -19.11
N ALA A 30 -5.26 -3.40 -20.31
CA ALA A 30 -4.62 -3.90 -21.52
C ALA A 30 -3.11 -3.60 -21.58
N ASP A 31 -2.64 -2.56 -20.88
CA ASP A 31 -1.23 -2.21 -20.77
C ASP A 31 -0.46 -3.10 -19.78
N LEU A 32 -1.15 -3.65 -18.78
CA LEU A 32 -0.55 -4.58 -17.82
C LEU A 32 0.02 -5.81 -18.52
N GLY A 33 1.24 -6.19 -18.16
CA GLY A 33 1.80 -7.42 -18.70
C GLY A 33 3.17 -7.81 -18.16
N GLU A 34 3.92 -8.49 -19.01
CA GLU A 34 5.17 -9.14 -18.60
C GLU A 34 6.23 -8.14 -18.09
N ALA A 35 6.17 -6.88 -18.53
CA ALA A 35 7.06 -5.83 -18.00
C ALA A 35 6.85 -5.61 -16.50
N ASP A 36 5.59 -5.47 -16.07
CA ASP A 36 5.20 -5.28 -14.67
C ASP A 36 5.48 -6.53 -13.83
N ALA A 37 5.17 -7.72 -14.38
CA ALA A 37 5.45 -8.99 -13.72
C ALA A 37 6.95 -9.20 -13.49
N ARG A 38 7.80 -8.87 -14.48
CA ARG A 38 9.27 -8.90 -14.31
C ARG A 38 9.75 -7.86 -13.30
N TYR A 39 9.14 -6.68 -13.29
CA TYR A 39 9.49 -5.63 -12.36
C TYR A 39 9.27 -6.07 -10.91
N ILE A 40 8.07 -6.54 -10.55
CA ILE A 40 7.79 -6.93 -9.16
C ILE A 40 8.60 -8.16 -8.72
N ARG A 41 8.83 -9.12 -9.62
CA ARG A 41 9.73 -10.26 -9.36
C ARG A 41 11.17 -9.81 -9.10
N ARG A 42 11.64 -8.79 -9.81
CA ARG A 42 12.96 -8.18 -9.58
C ARG A 42 13.01 -7.46 -8.24
N VAL A 43 12.00 -6.64 -7.90
CA VAL A 43 11.91 -5.95 -6.61
C VAL A 43 11.98 -6.97 -5.47
N ARG A 44 11.18 -8.04 -5.54
CA ARG A 44 11.23 -9.14 -4.58
C ARG A 44 12.62 -9.79 -4.47
N GLY A 45 13.27 -10.03 -5.61
CA GLY A 45 14.65 -10.53 -5.66
C GLY A 45 15.63 -9.61 -4.94
N VAL A 46 15.56 -8.30 -5.19
CA VAL A 46 16.39 -7.28 -4.53
C VAL A 46 16.12 -7.23 -3.03
N VAL A 47 14.86 -7.22 -2.60
CA VAL A 47 14.49 -7.27 -1.17
C VAL A 47 15.10 -8.48 -0.49
N ARG A 48 14.95 -9.68 -1.07
CA ARG A 48 15.51 -10.93 -0.53
C ARG A 48 17.04 -10.88 -0.48
N LEU A 49 17.69 -10.39 -1.53
CA LEU A 49 19.14 -10.27 -1.59
C LEU A 49 19.67 -9.29 -0.53
N CYS A 50 19.09 -8.10 -0.43
CA CYS A 50 19.43 -7.11 0.61
C CYS A 50 19.25 -7.72 2.02
N CYS A 51 18.13 -8.40 2.25
CA CYS A 51 17.83 -9.07 3.51
C CYS A 51 18.81 -10.19 3.86
N TRP A 52 19.19 -11.01 2.89
CA TRP A 52 20.11 -12.12 3.09
C TRP A 52 21.54 -11.61 3.29
N SER A 53 22.04 -10.76 2.38
CA SER A 53 23.38 -10.17 2.48
C SER A 53 23.54 -9.34 3.74
N GLY A 54 22.53 -8.56 4.12
CA GLY A 54 22.55 -7.77 5.35
C GLY A 54 22.69 -8.63 6.60
N ARG A 55 21.91 -9.71 6.71
CA ARG A 55 22.03 -10.68 7.83
C ARG A 55 23.38 -11.39 7.85
N THR A 56 23.88 -11.82 6.68
CA THR A 56 25.20 -12.46 6.57
C THR A 56 26.33 -11.53 7.01
N LEU A 57 26.30 -10.26 6.59
CA LEU A 57 27.31 -9.27 7.00
C LEU A 57 27.30 -9.03 8.51
N LEU A 58 26.13 -9.04 9.15
CA LEU A 58 26.03 -8.90 10.61
C LEU A 58 26.64 -10.08 11.38
N MET A 59 26.76 -11.28 10.77
CA MET A 59 27.51 -12.39 11.37
C MET A 59 29.01 -12.11 11.47
N LEU A 60 29.51 -11.16 10.67
CA LEU A 60 30.88 -10.64 10.73
C LEU A 60 30.94 -9.27 11.44
N GLY A 61 29.96 -8.95 12.29
CA GLY A 61 29.77 -7.61 12.86
C GLY A 61 30.89 -7.10 13.78
N TRP A 62 31.85 -7.95 14.14
CA TRP A 62 33.08 -7.53 14.82
C TRP A 62 33.97 -6.63 13.95
N PHE A 63 33.82 -6.69 12.62
CA PHE A 63 34.52 -5.81 11.69
C PHE A 63 33.65 -4.58 11.36
N PRO A 64 34.07 -3.34 11.67
CA PRO A 64 33.15 -2.19 11.59
C PRO A 64 32.47 -1.95 10.23
N PRO A 65 33.14 -2.12 9.08
CA PRO A 65 32.49 -1.94 7.79
C PRO A 65 31.34 -2.91 7.50
N THR A 66 31.39 -4.15 8.01
CA THR A 66 30.36 -5.16 7.71
C THR A 66 29.07 -4.88 8.46
N TRP A 67 29.10 -4.44 9.73
CA TRP A 67 27.85 -4.15 10.44
C TRP A 67 27.16 -2.89 9.92
N LEU A 68 27.94 -1.87 9.51
CA LEU A 68 27.41 -0.67 8.87
C LEU A 68 26.72 -1.00 7.56
N LEU A 69 27.41 -1.72 6.67
CA LEU A 69 26.85 -2.15 5.39
C LEU A 69 25.67 -3.11 5.58
N GLY A 70 25.77 -4.03 6.54
CA GLY A 70 24.72 -4.99 6.84
C GLY A 70 23.43 -4.33 7.32
N THR A 71 23.55 -3.37 8.24
CA THR A 71 22.41 -2.55 8.73
C THR A 71 21.81 -1.74 7.59
N PHE A 72 22.64 -1.11 6.75
CA PHE A 72 22.18 -0.36 5.59
C PHE A 72 21.38 -1.23 4.61
N LEU A 73 21.90 -2.41 4.25
CA LEU A 73 21.20 -3.33 3.36
C LEU A 73 19.87 -3.81 3.93
N LEU A 74 19.80 -4.09 5.24
CA LEU A 74 18.54 -4.44 5.89
C LEU A 74 17.54 -3.30 5.88
N GLY A 75 17.99 -2.07 6.15
CA GLY A 75 17.16 -0.88 6.07
C GLY A 75 16.60 -0.67 4.65
N LEU A 76 17.46 -0.77 3.63
CA LEU A 76 17.05 -0.68 2.23
C LEU A 76 16.05 -1.78 1.86
N GLY A 77 16.34 -3.03 2.21
CA GLY A 77 15.43 -4.16 1.99
C GLY A 77 14.08 -3.93 2.65
N LYS A 78 14.06 -3.37 3.86
CA LYS A 78 12.82 -3.08 4.58
C LYS A 78 12.00 -1.96 3.94
N ILE A 79 12.66 -0.89 3.48
CA ILE A 79 12.00 0.21 2.78
C ILE A 79 11.35 -0.30 1.48
N LEU A 80 12.10 -1.05 0.67
CA LEU A 80 11.59 -1.64 -0.57
C LEU A 80 10.45 -2.63 -0.31
N GLU A 81 10.58 -3.48 0.70
CA GLU A 81 9.50 -4.38 1.12
C GLU A 81 8.24 -3.59 1.51
N ASN A 82 8.40 -2.51 2.28
CA ASN A 82 7.26 -1.76 2.80
C ASN A 82 6.55 -0.86 1.79
N MET A 83 7.30 -0.28 0.86
CA MET A 83 6.77 0.74 -0.05
C MET A 83 6.42 0.17 -1.42
N GLU A 84 7.17 -0.82 -1.90
CA GLU A 84 7.08 -1.27 -3.29
C GLU A 84 6.53 -2.70 -3.45
N LEU A 85 6.78 -3.57 -2.47
CA LEU A 85 6.41 -4.98 -2.54
C LEU A 85 5.17 -5.31 -1.70
N GLY A 86 5.32 -5.35 -0.37
CA GLY A 86 4.31 -5.87 0.55
C GLY A 86 3.01 -5.07 0.52
N ARG A 87 3.10 -3.74 0.58
CA ARG A 87 1.93 -2.85 0.48
C ARG A 87 1.18 -3.04 -0.84
N ASN A 88 1.89 -2.96 -1.96
CA ASN A 88 1.30 -3.05 -3.30
C ASN A 88 0.64 -4.42 -3.53
N VAL A 89 1.33 -5.50 -3.15
CA VAL A 89 0.80 -6.86 -3.26
C VAL A 89 -0.42 -7.03 -2.36
N MET A 90 -0.39 -6.60 -1.11
CA MET A 90 -1.53 -6.73 -0.20
C MET A 90 -2.71 -5.82 -0.55
N HIS A 91 -2.51 -4.75 -1.32
CA HIS A 91 -3.59 -4.00 -1.97
C HIS A 91 -4.18 -4.71 -3.21
N GLY A 92 -3.62 -5.84 -3.63
CA GLY A 92 -4.09 -6.60 -4.79
C GLY A 92 -3.57 -6.07 -6.14
N GLN A 93 -2.57 -5.18 -6.14
CA GLN A 93 -2.04 -4.55 -7.36
C GLN A 93 -1.54 -5.56 -8.41
N TYR A 94 -1.12 -6.75 -7.96
CA TYR A 94 -0.56 -7.81 -8.80
C TYR A 94 -1.48 -9.04 -8.91
N ASP A 95 -2.72 -9.00 -8.41
CA ASP A 95 -3.65 -10.15 -8.42
C ASP A 95 -4.00 -10.62 -9.85
N TRP A 96 -3.93 -9.71 -10.83
CA TRP A 96 -4.13 -10.02 -12.25
C TRP A 96 -3.10 -11.03 -12.79
N MET A 97 -1.93 -11.16 -12.16
CA MET A 97 -0.91 -12.13 -12.55
C MET A 97 -1.33 -13.57 -12.26
N ASN A 98 -2.30 -13.78 -11.35
CA ASN A 98 -2.68 -15.09 -10.82
C ASN A 98 -1.47 -15.92 -10.35
N ASP A 99 -0.46 -15.24 -9.82
CA ASP A 99 0.78 -15.83 -9.29
C ASP A 99 0.62 -15.98 -7.77
N PRO A 100 0.64 -17.21 -7.22
CA PRO A 100 0.38 -17.44 -5.80
C PRO A 100 1.38 -16.74 -4.88
N GLU A 101 2.60 -16.43 -5.37
CA GLU A 101 3.60 -15.71 -4.59
C GLU A 101 3.27 -14.21 -4.42
N PHE A 102 2.34 -13.69 -5.23
CA PHE A 102 1.87 -12.29 -5.19
C PHE A 102 0.36 -12.17 -4.98
N ALA A 103 -0.30 -13.22 -4.48
CA ALA A 103 -1.72 -13.19 -4.21
C ALA A 103 -2.02 -12.33 -2.98
N GLY A 104 -2.59 -11.14 -3.16
CA GLY A 104 -2.76 -10.13 -2.09
C GLY A 104 -3.55 -10.61 -0.87
N ARG A 105 -4.48 -11.55 -1.08
CA ARG A 105 -5.27 -12.18 -0.01
C ARG A 105 -4.49 -13.16 0.87
N GLN A 106 -3.45 -13.78 0.33
CA GLN A 106 -2.63 -14.80 1.02
C GLN A 106 -1.23 -14.28 1.37
N TYR A 107 -0.84 -13.14 0.82
CA TYR A 107 0.48 -12.58 1.02
C TYR A 107 0.66 -12.14 2.48
N GLU A 108 1.76 -12.61 3.08
CA GLU A 108 2.21 -12.18 4.40
C GLU A 108 3.32 -11.14 4.26
N TRP A 109 3.04 -9.93 4.70
CA TRP A 109 4.02 -8.85 4.77
C TRP A 109 4.64 -8.84 6.15
N GLY A 110 5.98 -8.85 6.23
CA GLY A 110 6.74 -8.81 7.48
C GLY A 110 6.65 -7.48 8.24
N ILE A 111 5.46 -6.94 8.45
CA ILE A 111 5.19 -5.74 9.24
C ILE A 111 4.93 -6.06 10.70
N VAL A 112 4.77 -5.01 11.50
CA VAL A 112 4.42 -5.11 12.92
C VAL A 112 2.92 -5.44 13.04
N GLY A 113 2.55 -6.67 12.67
CA GLY A 113 1.18 -7.18 12.78
C GLY A 113 0.86 -8.26 11.73
N PRO A 114 -0.21 -9.05 11.93
CA PRO A 114 -0.68 -10.02 10.93
C PRO A 114 -1.21 -9.32 9.67
N ALA A 115 -0.99 -9.92 8.50
CA ALA A 115 -1.47 -9.34 7.26
C ALA A 115 -3.01 -9.25 7.19
N ASP A 116 -3.74 -10.17 7.82
CA ASP A 116 -5.21 -10.13 7.90
C ASP A 116 -5.72 -8.92 8.68
N PHE A 117 -5.03 -8.55 9.77
CA PHE A 117 -5.38 -7.36 10.53
C PHE A 117 -5.21 -6.11 9.68
N TRP A 118 -4.08 -5.99 8.97
CA TRP A 118 -3.84 -4.87 8.06
C TRP A 118 -4.84 -4.85 6.90
N ARG A 119 -5.19 -6.01 6.32
CA ARG A 119 -6.24 -6.09 5.27
C ARG A 119 -7.58 -5.60 5.80
N HIS A 120 -7.94 -5.91 7.03
CA HIS A 120 -9.18 -5.41 7.61
C HIS A 120 -9.12 -3.91 7.90
N THR A 121 -8.16 -3.46 8.70
CA THR A 121 -8.12 -2.07 9.18
C THR A 121 -7.72 -1.09 8.08
N HIS A 122 -6.78 -1.46 7.20
CA HIS A 122 -6.33 -0.59 6.13
C HIS A 122 -7.14 -0.78 4.84
N ASN A 123 -7.24 -1.99 4.28
CA ASN A 123 -7.93 -2.16 2.98
C ASN A 123 -9.45 -2.04 3.11
N HIS A 124 -10.06 -2.60 4.16
CA HIS A 124 -11.50 -2.51 4.30
C HIS A 124 -11.89 -1.21 4.99
N VAL A 125 -11.58 -1.02 6.27
CA VAL A 125 -12.06 0.14 7.03
C VAL A 125 -11.55 1.45 6.42
N HIS A 126 -10.23 1.65 6.36
CA HIS A 126 -9.67 2.92 5.91
C HIS A 126 -9.96 3.26 4.43
N HIS A 127 -9.93 2.30 3.49
CA HIS A 127 -10.19 2.57 2.06
C HIS A 127 -11.67 2.46 1.63
N THR A 128 -12.53 1.78 2.39
CA THR A 128 -13.98 1.74 2.09
C THR A 128 -14.70 2.91 2.73
N ASP A 129 -14.37 3.21 3.99
CA ASP A 129 -15.03 4.21 4.81
C ASP A 129 -14.16 5.46 4.98
N THR A 130 -13.27 5.76 4.02
CA THR A 130 -12.29 6.85 4.13
C THR A 130 -12.95 8.17 4.51
N ASN A 131 -12.50 8.76 5.62
CA ASN A 131 -13.04 10.00 6.17
C ASN A 131 -14.53 9.96 6.58
N VAL A 132 -15.12 8.78 6.76
CA VAL A 132 -16.48 8.64 7.29
C VAL A 132 -16.40 8.59 8.81
N LEU A 133 -16.89 9.66 9.45
CA LEU A 133 -16.87 9.81 10.90
C LEU A 133 -17.57 8.63 11.60
N GLY A 134 -16.86 8.02 12.55
CA GLY A 134 -17.37 6.88 13.33
C GLY A 134 -17.20 5.52 12.65
N MET A 135 -16.64 5.49 11.44
CA MET A 135 -16.29 4.26 10.72
C MET A 135 -14.77 4.18 10.49
N ASP A 136 -14.16 5.28 10.02
CA ASP A 136 -12.71 5.41 9.86
C ASP A 136 -12.09 6.06 11.10
N ASP A 137 -11.32 5.26 11.84
CA ASP A 137 -10.64 5.70 13.07
C ASP A 137 -9.56 6.77 12.80
N ASP A 138 -9.10 6.94 11.55
CA ASP A 138 -8.15 8.01 11.22
C ASP A 138 -8.78 9.42 11.34
N VAL A 139 -10.11 9.50 11.42
CA VAL A 139 -10.86 10.75 11.57
C VAL A 139 -11.53 10.81 12.94
N GLY A 140 -10.90 11.55 13.86
CA GLY A 140 -11.48 11.90 15.15
C GLY A 140 -11.23 10.92 16.28
N TYR A 141 -10.45 9.86 16.05
CA TYR A 141 -9.99 8.91 17.06
C TYR A 141 -8.46 8.88 17.07
N GLY A 142 -7.84 9.26 18.18
CA GLY A 142 -6.38 9.29 18.28
C GLY A 142 -5.86 10.18 19.39
N VAL A 143 -4.54 10.16 19.56
CA VAL A 143 -3.83 10.96 20.57
C VAL A 143 -3.94 12.46 20.30
N VAL A 144 -4.18 12.84 19.03
CA VAL A 144 -4.24 14.22 18.58
C VAL A 144 -5.67 14.58 18.19
N ARG A 145 -6.11 15.76 18.62
CA ARG A 145 -7.39 16.35 18.22
C ARG A 145 -7.28 16.95 16.82
N LEU A 146 -8.09 16.48 15.88
CA LEU A 146 -8.09 16.95 14.48
C LEU A 146 -9.09 18.09 14.23
N PHE A 147 -10.20 18.12 14.98
CA PHE A 147 -11.28 19.11 14.80
C PHE A 147 -11.57 19.88 16.10
N PRO A 148 -11.94 21.17 16.04
CA PRO A 148 -12.37 21.94 17.22
C PRO A 148 -13.53 21.28 17.99
N GLU A 149 -14.45 20.65 17.27
CA GLU A 149 -15.68 20.02 17.79
C GLU A 149 -15.39 18.68 18.49
N GLN A 150 -14.24 18.06 18.20
CA GLN A 150 -13.83 16.81 18.82
C GLN A 150 -13.49 17.06 20.30
N ARG A 151 -14.37 16.63 21.19
CA ARG A 151 -14.19 16.77 22.64
C ARG A 151 -12.99 15.93 23.10
N TRP A 152 -12.06 16.55 23.82
CA TRP A 152 -10.90 15.86 24.37
C TRP A 152 -11.33 14.71 25.30
N LYS A 153 -10.72 13.55 25.11
CA LYS A 153 -10.79 12.41 26.04
C LYS A 153 -9.37 11.99 26.40
N PRO A 154 -8.98 12.05 27.68
CA PRO A 154 -7.77 11.37 28.12
C PRO A 154 -8.09 9.88 28.13
N PHE A 155 -7.57 9.14 27.15
CA PHE A 155 -7.73 7.69 26.95
C PHE A 155 -9.19 7.19 26.88
#